data_AF-A0A850JHC9-F1
#
_entry.id   AF-A0A850JHC9-F1
#
_cell.length_a   1.000
_cell.length_b   1.000
_cell.length_c   1.000
_cell.angle_alpha   90.00
_cell.angle_beta   90.00
_cell.angle_gamma   90.00
#
_symmetry.space_group_name_H-M   'P 1'
#
loop_
_entity.id
_entity.type
_entity.pdbx_description
1 polymer ?
#
loop_
_entity_poly.entity_id
_entity_poly.type
_entity_poly.pdbx_seq_one_letter_code
_entity_poly.pdbx_strand_id
1 'polypeptide(L)'
;MTTVILVLLCLAIAGREFYLASDKRLPRAQADLRLLQNRLDQLARDHQELKTVVDNATEPAGIPIPSQSEEPPAEVLERLDSVTGRVERLEKQFGDISEELAGVDLDRDAQRALARSLDTVEQDVLELHREMLDRLDREEGVVTGVLLSEEGEGEALLAEAYEKCATECGLRVRIRDQRSAQATGTYWGTVYHMSGRRPDVLAEDLFSYVRGLYDPQDASAVNALLTELAALRGGGIAQFGPFVAVSTQSALLCGVLPDDESTPPEPWQLVDHIRELPADRQRDLSWLRSDD
;
A
#
# COMPACT_ATOMS: atom_id res chain seq x y z
N MET A 1 -6.08 -23.58 -2.50
CA MET A 1 -6.06 -22.21 -1.95
C MET A 1 -4.64 -21.73 -1.62
N THR A 2 -3.78 -22.57 -1.03
CA THR A 2 -2.37 -22.24 -0.71
C THR A 2 -1.48 -21.88 -1.90
N THR A 3 -1.69 -22.50 -3.07
CA THR A 3 -0.92 -22.20 -4.28
C THR A 3 -1.21 -20.82 -4.86
N VAL A 4 -2.46 -20.35 -4.78
CA VAL A 4 -2.85 -19.01 -5.26
C VAL A 4 -2.25 -17.93 -4.38
N ILE A 5 -2.24 -18.14 -3.06
CA ILE A 5 -1.64 -17.23 -2.09
C ILE A 5 -0.13 -17.11 -2.32
N LEU A 6 0.56 -18.22 -2.56
CA LEU A 6 2.00 -18.22 -2.87
C LEU A 6 2.30 -17.50 -4.19
N VAL A 7 1.49 -17.70 -5.24
CA VAL A 7 1.65 -17.01 -6.52
C VAL A 7 1.46 -15.50 -6.34
N LEU A 8 0.42 -15.06 -5.62
CA LEU A 8 0.17 -13.64 -5.35
C LEU A 8 1.26 -13.00 -4.48
N LEU A 9 1.76 -13.72 -3.47
CA LEU A 9 2.87 -13.26 -2.63
C LEU A 9 4.16 -13.11 -3.44
N CYS A 10 4.48 -14.08 -4.31
CA CYS A 10 5.61 -14.00 -5.21
C CYS A 10 5.49 -12.82 -6.19
N LEU A 11 4.30 -12.56 -6.72
CA LEU A 11 4.04 -11.44 -7.61
C LEU A 11 4.18 -10.08 -6.89
N ALA A 12 3.70 -9.98 -5.66
CA ALA A 12 3.83 -8.77 -4.84
C ALA A 12 5.29 -8.49 -4.47
N ILE A 13 6.05 -9.51 -4.07
CA ILE A 13 7.48 -9.38 -3.76
C ILE A 13 8.28 -9.01 -5.02
N ALA A 14 8.01 -9.68 -6.14
CA ALA A 14 8.66 -9.36 -7.42
C ALA A 14 8.34 -7.93 -7.89
N GLY A 15 7.09 -7.47 -7.73
CA GLY A 15 6.69 -6.10 -8.04
C GLY A 15 7.40 -5.06 -7.19
N ARG A 16 7.56 -5.32 -5.88
CA ARG A 16 8.26 -4.41 -4.95
C ARG A 16 9.76 -4.32 -5.25
N GLU A 17 10.41 -5.45 -5.51
CA GLU A 17 11.83 -5.47 -5.89
C GLU A 17 12.07 -4.80 -7.26
N PHE A 18 11.15 -5.00 -8.21
CA PHE A 18 11.20 -4.32 -9.50
C PHE A 18 10.99 -2.81 -9.36
N TYR A 19 10.07 -2.37 -8.51
CA TYR A 19 9.81 -0.96 -8.22
C TYR A 19 11.04 -0.29 -7.58
N LEU A 20 11.67 -0.92 -6.60
CA LEU A 20 12.88 -0.40 -5.94
C LEU A 20 14.12 -0.40 -6.87
N ALA A 21 14.25 -1.40 -7.74
CA ALA A 21 15.29 -1.41 -8.77
C ALA A 21 15.08 -0.28 -9.80
N SER A 22 13.82 0.00 -10.15
CA SER A 22 13.45 1.07 -11.08
C SER A 22 13.69 2.45 -10.47
N ASP A 23 13.33 2.65 -9.20
CA ASP A 23 13.51 3.91 -8.49
C ASP A 23 14.99 4.26 -8.26
N LYS A 24 15.87 3.26 -8.07
CA LYS A 24 17.32 3.48 -8.00
C LYS A 24 17.96 3.74 -9.38
N ARG A 25 17.35 3.24 -10.46
CA ARG A 25 17.83 3.44 -11.84
C ARG A 25 17.42 4.82 -12.38
N LEU A 26 16.29 5.38 -11.93
CA LEU A 26 15.80 6.67 -12.38
C LEU A 26 16.77 7.86 -12.11
N PRO A 27 17.33 8.05 -10.89
CA PRO A 27 18.27 9.15 -10.64
C PRO A 27 19.64 8.92 -11.29
N ARG A 28 20.05 7.66 -11.49
CA ARG A 28 21.28 7.33 -12.26
C ARG A 28 21.11 7.66 -13.74
N ALA A 29 19.99 7.26 -14.34
CA ALA A 29 19.67 7.59 -15.73
C ALA A 29 19.56 9.11 -15.96
N GLN A 30 19.01 9.85 -14.99
CA GLN A 30 18.97 11.32 -15.05
C GLN A 30 20.36 11.96 -14.94
N ALA A 31 21.27 11.41 -14.13
CA ALA A 31 22.65 11.88 -14.05
C ALA A 31 23.42 11.61 -15.35
N ASP A 32 23.25 10.42 -15.93
CA ASP A 32 23.88 10.04 -17.19
C ASP A 32 23.35 10.88 -18.37
N LEU A 33 22.04 11.18 -18.41
CA LEU A 33 21.45 12.09 -19.40
C LEU A 33 22.06 13.50 -19.32
N ARG A 34 22.26 14.04 -18.12
CA ARG A 34 22.92 15.35 -17.96
C ARG A 34 24.38 15.32 -18.41
N LEU A 35 25.09 14.23 -18.14
CA LEU A 35 26.47 14.04 -18.58
C LEU A 35 26.56 13.95 -20.12
N LEU A 36 25.64 13.22 -20.75
CA LEU A 36 25.56 13.11 -22.21
C LEU A 36 25.18 14.44 -22.88
N GLN A 37 24.23 15.19 -22.32
CA GLN A 37 23.89 16.53 -22.77
C GLN A 37 25.10 17.48 -22.70
N ASN A 38 25.84 17.47 -21.60
CA ASN A 38 27.06 18.28 -21.47
C ASN A 38 28.13 17.90 -22.50
N ARG A 39 28.28 16.60 -22.80
CA ARG A 39 29.23 16.12 -23.83
C ARG A 39 28.79 16.52 -25.24
N LEU A 40 27.50 16.49 -25.54
CA LEU A 40 26.96 16.96 -26.82
C LEU A 40 27.14 18.47 -26.98
N ASP A 41 26.87 19.25 -25.94
CA ASP A 41 27.10 20.71 -25.96
C ASP A 41 28.57 21.06 -26.17
N GLN A 42 29.47 20.24 -25.62
CA GLN A 42 30.91 20.42 -25.79
C GLN A 42 31.37 20.04 -27.20
N LEU A 43 30.90 18.91 -27.74
CA LEU A 43 31.15 18.52 -29.14
C LEU A 43 30.57 19.52 -30.14
N ALA A 44 29.40 20.09 -29.86
CA ALA A 44 28.79 21.13 -30.68
C ALA A 44 29.65 22.41 -30.70
N ARG A 45 30.22 22.80 -29.56
CA ARG A 45 31.17 23.93 -29.46
C ARG A 45 32.46 23.65 -30.20
N ASP A 46 33.05 22.47 -30.02
CA ASP A 46 34.29 22.08 -30.71
C ASP A 46 34.07 22.07 -32.23
N HIS A 47 32.92 21.57 -32.69
CA HIS A 47 32.56 21.59 -34.11
C HIS A 47 32.35 23.02 -34.63
N GLN A 48 31.75 23.91 -33.83
CA GLN A 48 31.60 25.33 -34.19
C GLN A 48 32.98 26.01 -34.31
N GLU A 49 33.90 25.75 -33.38
CA GLU A 49 35.27 26.27 -33.42
C GLU A 49 36.04 25.76 -34.64
N LEU A 50 36.02 24.45 -34.89
CA LEU A 50 36.63 23.88 -36.11
C LEU A 50 36.04 24.47 -37.39
N LYS A 51 34.72 24.66 -37.44
CA LYS A 51 34.06 25.29 -38.58
C LYS A 51 34.54 26.73 -38.78
N THR A 52 34.68 27.52 -37.71
CA THR A 52 35.21 28.88 -37.83
C THR A 52 36.68 28.91 -38.28
N VAL A 53 37.50 27.93 -37.86
CA VAL A 53 38.90 27.83 -38.32
C VAL A 53 38.97 27.48 -39.81
N VAL A 54 38.09 26.59 -40.28
CA VAL A 54 37.98 26.22 -41.71
C VAL A 54 37.44 27.40 -42.53
N ASP A 55 36.42 28.11 -42.04
CA ASP A 55 35.86 29.28 -42.72
C ASP A 55 36.88 30.43 -42.78
N ASN A 56 37.65 30.67 -41.70
CA ASN A 56 38.75 31.64 -41.68
C ASN A 56 39.95 31.25 -42.57
N ALA A 57 40.17 29.94 -42.78
CA ALA A 57 41.16 29.45 -43.74
C ALA A 57 40.68 29.57 -45.20
N THR A 58 39.39 29.85 -45.42
CA THR A 58 38.74 29.91 -46.75
C THR A 58 38.52 31.35 -47.24
N GLU A 59 38.87 32.39 -46.47
CA GLU A 59 38.83 33.78 -46.99
C GLU A 59 39.99 34.07 -47.97
N PRO A 60 39.73 34.71 -49.14
CA PRO A 60 40.66 34.75 -50.26
C PRO A 60 41.63 35.93 -50.15
N ALA A 61 42.88 35.65 -49.76
CA ALA A 61 44.00 36.55 -50.03
C ALA A 61 44.65 36.17 -51.37
N GLY A 62 44.68 37.12 -52.30
CA GLY A 62 45.14 36.92 -53.66
C GLY A 62 46.66 36.71 -53.83
N ILE A 63 46.97 35.77 -54.74
CA ILE A 63 48.12 35.67 -55.68
C ILE A 63 49.43 35.04 -55.11
N PRO A 64 50.20 34.23 -55.88
CA PRO A 64 49.91 33.40 -57.07
C PRO A 64 50.15 31.89 -56.83
N ILE A 65 49.51 31.08 -57.68
CA ILE A 65 49.69 29.63 -57.81
C ILE A 65 51.11 29.30 -58.32
N PRO A 66 51.92 28.48 -57.64
CA PRO A 66 52.76 27.52 -58.31
C PRO A 66 51.93 26.26 -58.59
N SER A 67 51.90 25.86 -59.85
CA SER A 67 51.24 24.65 -60.32
C SER A 67 51.87 23.43 -59.63
N GLN A 68 51.19 22.93 -58.61
CA GLN A 68 51.34 21.55 -58.16
C GLN A 68 49.97 20.91 -58.26
N SER A 69 49.76 20.19 -59.35
CA SER A 69 48.81 19.09 -59.41
C SER A 69 49.29 18.04 -58.41
N GLU A 70 48.99 18.24 -57.14
CA GLU A 70 49.01 17.17 -56.14
C GLU A 70 47.56 16.75 -55.97
N GLU A 71 47.28 15.54 -56.43
CA GLU A 71 46.11 14.79 -56.02
C GLU A 71 45.95 14.97 -54.50
N PRO A 72 44.72 15.24 -53.99
CA PRO A 72 44.51 15.29 -52.55
C PRO A 72 45.14 14.03 -51.95
N PRO A 73 46.04 14.15 -50.94
CA PRO A 73 46.77 13.00 -50.44
C PRO A 73 45.73 11.96 -50.05
N ALA A 74 45.84 10.75 -50.62
CA ALA A 74 44.83 9.71 -50.49
C ALA A 74 44.41 9.47 -49.03
N GLU A 75 45.32 9.71 -48.08
CA GLU A 75 45.07 9.69 -46.63
C GLU A 75 43.96 10.66 -46.15
N VAL A 76 43.81 11.84 -46.73
CA VAL A 76 42.80 12.84 -46.29
C VAL A 76 41.42 12.48 -46.83
N LEU A 77 41.34 11.99 -48.07
CA LEU A 77 40.11 11.42 -48.63
C LEU A 77 39.69 10.15 -47.89
N GLU A 78 40.64 9.27 -47.57
CA GLU A 78 40.38 8.03 -46.82
C GLU A 78 39.96 8.31 -45.36
N ARG A 79 40.51 9.36 -44.73
CA ARG A 79 40.04 9.84 -43.41
C ARG A 79 38.65 10.47 -43.50
N LEU A 80 38.35 11.23 -44.54
CA LEU A 80 37.00 11.77 -44.75
C LEU A 80 36.00 10.63 -44.95
N ASP A 81 36.25 9.67 -45.84
CA ASP A 81 35.39 8.50 -46.06
C ASP A 81 35.18 7.66 -44.79
N SER A 82 36.23 7.51 -43.97
CA SER A 82 36.13 6.87 -42.65
C SER A 82 35.23 7.65 -41.68
N VAL A 83 35.32 8.98 -41.68
CA VAL A 83 34.44 9.84 -40.88
C VAL A 83 33.02 9.78 -41.40
N THR A 84 32.78 9.84 -42.72
CA THR A 84 31.45 9.72 -43.33
C THR A 84 30.81 8.39 -42.97
N GLY A 85 31.55 7.28 -43.07
CA GLY A 85 31.07 5.96 -42.68
C GLY A 85 30.85 5.77 -41.17
N ARG A 86 31.51 6.58 -40.33
CA ARG A 86 31.24 6.64 -38.88
C ARG A 86 30.00 7.47 -38.57
N VAL A 87 29.78 8.57 -39.28
CA VAL A 87 28.58 9.41 -39.18
C VAL A 87 27.35 8.61 -39.61
N GLU A 88 27.40 7.91 -40.74
CA GLU A 88 26.29 7.07 -41.22
C GLU A 88 25.95 5.94 -40.23
N ARG A 89 26.96 5.34 -39.58
CA ARG A 89 26.76 4.37 -38.50
C ARG A 89 26.14 4.98 -37.26
N LEU A 90 26.56 6.20 -36.87
CA LEU A 90 25.99 6.92 -35.75
C LEU A 90 24.53 7.32 -36.02
N GLU A 91 24.23 7.82 -37.22
CA GLU A 91 22.86 8.16 -37.65
C GLU A 91 21.95 6.94 -37.58
N LYS A 92 22.42 5.78 -38.05
CA LYS A 92 21.67 4.53 -37.93
C LYS A 92 21.45 4.12 -36.47
N GLN A 93 22.48 4.19 -35.63
CA GLN A 93 22.36 3.90 -34.20
C GLN A 93 21.41 4.88 -33.49
N PHE A 94 21.41 6.16 -33.85
CA PHE A 94 20.47 7.15 -33.33
C PHE A 94 19.04 6.86 -33.77
N GLY A 95 18.84 6.40 -35.01
CA GLY A 95 17.54 5.92 -35.50
C GLY A 95 17.01 4.75 -34.67
N ASP A 96 17.85 3.72 -34.47
CA ASP A 96 17.49 2.53 -33.70
C ASP A 96 17.17 2.89 -32.22
N ILE A 97 17.97 3.75 -31.58
CA ILE A 97 17.74 4.23 -30.20
C ILE A 97 16.45 5.07 -30.12
N SER A 98 16.19 5.91 -31.13
CA SER A 98 14.97 6.72 -31.16
C SER A 98 13.72 5.87 -31.29
N GLU A 99 13.78 4.76 -32.04
CA GLU A 99 12.68 3.82 -32.18
C GLU A 99 12.45 3.03 -30.88
N GLU A 100 13.52 2.56 -30.24
CA GLU A 100 13.45 1.89 -28.94
C GLU A 100 12.86 2.82 -27.86
N LEU A 101 13.28 4.09 -27.83
CA LEU A 101 12.76 5.08 -26.89
C LEU A 101 11.27 5.37 -27.11
N ALA A 102 10.83 5.49 -28.37
CA ALA A 102 9.42 5.67 -28.70
C ALA A 102 8.57 4.47 -28.26
N GLY A 103 9.10 3.24 -28.37
CA GLY A 103 8.45 2.04 -27.84
C GLY A 103 8.28 2.08 -26.32
N VAL A 104 9.33 2.48 -25.59
CA VAL A 104 9.29 2.61 -24.12
C VAL A 104 8.30 3.69 -23.67
N ASP A 105 8.20 4.81 -24.39
CA ASP A 105 7.26 5.87 -24.07
C ASP A 105 5.79 5.42 -24.24
N LEU A 106 5.49 4.65 -25.30
CA LEU A 106 4.17 4.05 -25.52
C LEU A 106 3.80 3.06 -24.40
N ASP A 107 4.72 2.20 -23.99
CA ASP A 107 4.51 1.26 -22.89
C ASP A 107 4.24 2.00 -21.57
N ARG A 108 4.96 3.09 -21.32
CA ARG A 108 4.78 3.91 -20.12
C ARG A 108 3.42 4.62 -20.12
N ASP A 109 2.96 5.08 -21.27
CA ASP A 109 1.63 5.69 -21.39
C ASP A 109 0.50 4.67 -21.24
N ALA A 110 0.67 3.46 -21.77
CA ALA A 110 -0.25 2.35 -21.54
C ALA A 110 -0.34 1.99 -20.05
N GLN A 111 0.80 1.91 -19.34
CA GLN A 111 0.84 1.68 -17.90
C GLN A 111 0.16 2.79 -17.10
N ARG A 112 0.36 4.06 -17.47
CA ARG A 112 -0.34 5.19 -16.82
C ARG A 112 -1.85 5.15 -17.06
N ALA A 113 -2.28 4.79 -18.26
CA ALA A 113 -3.70 4.65 -18.57
C ALA A 113 -4.34 3.51 -17.75
N LEU A 114 -3.64 2.38 -17.62
CA LEU A 114 -4.07 1.26 -16.77
C LEU A 114 -4.15 1.70 -15.30
N ALA A 115 -3.15 2.39 -14.78
CA ALA A 115 -3.15 2.88 -13.39
C ALA A 115 -4.39 3.76 -13.12
N ARG A 116 -4.68 4.73 -14.00
CA ARG A 116 -5.88 5.57 -13.87
C ARG A 116 -7.18 4.77 -13.93
N SER A 117 -7.23 3.74 -14.78
CA SER A 117 -8.41 2.87 -14.87
C SER A 117 -8.61 2.06 -13.59
N LEU A 118 -7.52 1.59 -12.96
CA LEU A 118 -7.57 0.90 -11.68
C LEU A 118 -8.01 1.85 -10.56
N ASP A 119 -7.49 3.08 -10.53
CA ASP A 119 -7.91 4.10 -9.56
C ASP A 119 -9.41 4.40 -9.68
N THR A 120 -9.92 4.47 -10.91
CA THR A 120 -11.35 4.69 -11.17
C THR A 120 -12.20 3.52 -10.66
N VAL A 121 -11.78 2.28 -10.96
CA VAL A 121 -12.48 1.08 -10.48
C VAL A 121 -12.45 0.98 -8.95
N GLU A 122 -11.32 1.31 -8.32
CA GLU A 122 -11.20 1.35 -6.86
C GLU A 122 -12.19 2.35 -6.25
N GLN A 123 -12.29 3.54 -6.85
CA GLN A 123 -13.25 4.55 -6.43
C GLN A 123 -14.70 4.08 -6.59
N ASP A 124 -15.06 3.48 -7.72
CA ASP A 124 -16.40 2.95 -7.98
C ASP A 124 -16.76 1.84 -6.98
N VAL A 125 -15.81 0.95 -6.66
CA VAL A 125 -16.00 -0.11 -5.66
C VAL A 125 -16.24 0.48 -4.28
N LEU A 126 -15.49 1.50 -3.88
CA LEU A 126 -15.69 2.20 -2.60
C LEU A 126 -17.05 2.90 -2.53
N GLU A 127 -17.51 3.50 -3.64
CA GLU A 127 -18.82 4.13 -3.71
C GLU A 127 -19.96 3.10 -3.58
N LEU A 128 -19.90 2.03 -4.37
CA LEU A 128 -20.88 0.94 -4.29
C LEU A 128 -20.90 0.28 -2.90
N HIS A 129 -19.72 0.15 -2.29
CA HIS A 129 -19.59 -0.38 -0.94
C HIS A 129 -20.33 0.49 0.09
N ARG A 130 -20.13 1.82 0.03
CA ARG A 130 -20.84 2.77 0.88
C ARG A 130 -22.34 2.71 0.64
N GLU A 131 -22.77 2.67 -0.63
CA GLU A 131 -24.20 2.57 -0.96
C GLU A 131 -24.83 1.28 -0.41
N MET A 132 -24.14 0.15 -0.53
CA MET A 132 -24.60 -1.13 0.00
C MET A 132 -24.73 -1.09 1.53
N LEU A 133 -23.74 -0.54 2.23
CA LEU A 133 -23.78 -0.37 3.68
C LEU A 133 -24.91 0.56 4.10
N ASP A 134 -25.09 1.69 3.43
CA ASP A 134 -26.18 2.64 3.67
C ASP A 134 -27.56 2.01 3.49
N ARG A 135 -27.72 1.15 2.48
CA ARG A 135 -28.98 0.43 2.26
C ARG A 135 -29.23 -0.59 3.35
N LEU A 136 -28.22 -1.36 3.73
CA LEU A 136 -28.30 -2.33 4.83
C LEU A 136 -28.60 -1.65 6.16
N ASP A 137 -28.03 -0.47 6.40
CA ASP A 137 -28.24 0.27 7.64
C ASP A 137 -29.70 0.73 7.77
N ARG A 138 -30.29 1.19 6.65
CA ARG A 138 -31.71 1.56 6.60
C ARG A 138 -32.66 0.37 6.75
N GLU A 139 -32.30 -0.81 6.26
CA GLU A 139 -33.17 -1.99 6.19
C GLU A 139 -33.06 -2.90 7.44
N GLU A 140 -31.83 -3.25 7.84
CA GLU A 140 -31.53 -4.27 8.85
C GLU A 140 -30.73 -3.72 10.05
N GLY A 141 -30.14 -2.52 9.92
CA GLY A 141 -29.16 -1.97 10.85
C GLY A 141 -27.78 -2.58 10.65
N VAL A 142 -26.75 -1.72 10.54
CA VAL A 142 -25.36 -2.14 10.41
C VAL A 142 -24.63 -1.93 11.73
N VAL A 143 -23.89 -2.95 12.15
CA VAL A 143 -22.98 -2.90 13.29
C VAL A 143 -21.56 -2.98 12.76
N THR A 144 -20.80 -1.92 13.02
CA THR A 144 -19.35 -1.93 12.80
C THR A 144 -18.68 -2.58 13.99
N GLY A 145 -17.81 -3.54 13.72
CA GLY A 145 -17.04 -4.26 14.71
C GLY A 145 -15.55 -4.17 14.42
N VAL A 146 -14.74 -4.20 15.46
CA VAL A 146 -13.28 -4.16 15.32
C VAL A 146 -12.70 -5.29 16.15
N LEU A 147 -11.80 -6.05 15.54
CA LEU A 147 -10.99 -7.06 16.23
C LEU A 147 -9.52 -6.71 16.07
N LEU A 148 -8.83 -6.35 17.16
CA LEU A 148 -7.40 -6.09 17.19
C LEU A 148 -6.69 -7.13 18.05
N SER A 149 -5.53 -7.58 17.60
CA SER A 149 -4.62 -8.42 18.37
C SER A 149 -3.17 -7.98 18.12
N GLU A 150 -2.37 -7.96 19.19
CA GLU A 150 -0.90 -7.87 19.07
C GLU A 150 -0.29 -9.20 18.60
N GLU A 151 -0.96 -10.31 18.90
CA GLU A 151 -0.51 -11.66 18.60
C GLU A 151 -1.10 -12.15 17.28
N GLY A 152 -0.24 -12.27 16.26
CA GLY A 152 -0.64 -12.79 14.95
C GLY A 152 -0.99 -14.29 14.94
N GLU A 153 -0.43 -15.10 15.85
CA GLU A 153 -0.75 -16.54 15.93
C GLU A 153 -2.12 -16.80 16.58
N GLY A 154 -2.54 -15.95 17.53
CA GLY A 154 -3.85 -15.99 18.18
C GLY A 154 -4.98 -15.34 17.36
N GLU A 155 -4.64 -14.54 16.34
CA GLU A 155 -5.62 -13.81 15.54
C GLU A 155 -6.65 -14.72 14.85
N ALA A 156 -6.22 -15.88 14.35
CA ALA A 156 -7.11 -16.79 13.63
C ALA A 156 -8.18 -17.41 14.55
N LEU A 157 -7.78 -17.86 15.75
CA LEU A 157 -8.70 -18.42 16.74
C LEU A 157 -9.62 -17.33 17.30
N LEU A 158 -9.06 -16.15 17.56
CA LEU A 158 -9.82 -15.01 18.03
C LEU A 158 -10.86 -14.55 16.98
N ALA A 159 -10.48 -14.53 15.70
CA ALA A 159 -11.39 -14.21 14.60
C ALA A 159 -12.51 -15.25 14.46
N GLU A 160 -12.22 -16.54 14.61
CA GLU A 160 -13.23 -17.59 14.61
C GLU A 160 -14.22 -17.43 15.79
N ALA A 161 -13.70 -17.20 17.00
CA ALA A 161 -14.51 -16.94 18.18
C ALA A 161 -15.38 -15.69 18.01
N TYR A 162 -14.84 -14.63 17.41
CA TYR A 162 -15.55 -13.40 17.11
C TYR A 162 -16.69 -13.62 16.10
N GLU A 163 -16.43 -14.30 14.99
CA GLU A 163 -17.43 -14.58 13.95
C GLU A 163 -18.52 -15.54 14.47
N LYS A 164 -18.16 -16.49 15.34
CA LYS A 164 -19.13 -17.36 16.03
C LYS A 164 -20.00 -16.56 17.00
N CYS A 165 -19.40 -15.66 17.79
CA CYS A 165 -20.11 -14.75 18.69
C CYS A 165 -21.07 -13.84 17.92
N ALA A 166 -20.63 -13.26 16.79
CA ALA A 166 -21.49 -12.48 15.91
C ALA A 166 -22.71 -13.29 15.44
N THR A 167 -22.48 -14.51 14.97
CA THR A 167 -23.54 -15.39 14.47
C THR A 167 -24.56 -15.76 15.56
N GLU A 168 -24.10 -16.09 16.76
CA GLU A 168 -24.99 -16.38 17.90
C GLU A 168 -25.79 -15.16 18.35
N CYS A 169 -25.21 -13.96 18.24
CA CYS A 169 -25.89 -12.70 18.51
C CYS A 169 -26.88 -12.28 17.40
N GLY A 170 -27.07 -13.10 16.36
CA GLY A 170 -27.96 -12.84 15.23
C GLY A 170 -27.39 -11.88 14.18
N LEU A 171 -26.08 -11.62 14.21
CA LEU A 171 -25.38 -10.80 13.24
C LEU A 171 -24.90 -11.65 12.06
N ARG A 172 -24.85 -11.04 10.88
CA ARG A 172 -24.27 -11.64 9.67
C ARG A 172 -23.10 -10.79 9.22
N VAL A 173 -21.90 -11.38 9.17
CA VAL A 173 -20.71 -10.75 8.62
C VAL A 173 -20.91 -10.53 7.12
N ARG A 174 -20.92 -9.28 6.67
CA ARG A 174 -21.04 -8.91 5.25
C ARG A 174 -19.69 -8.60 4.64
N ILE A 175 -18.87 -7.86 5.38
CA ILE A 175 -17.54 -7.44 4.94
C ILE A 175 -16.55 -7.75 6.04
N ARG A 176 -15.39 -8.23 5.60
CA ARG A 176 -14.20 -8.44 6.41
C ARG A 176 -13.06 -7.65 5.78
N ASP A 177 -12.61 -6.60 6.44
CA ASP A 177 -11.49 -5.79 5.98
C ASP A 177 -10.27 -6.05 6.87
N GLN A 178 -9.37 -6.90 6.38
CA GLN A 178 -8.22 -7.44 7.12
C GLN A 178 -7.03 -6.48 7.21
N ARG A 179 -7.18 -5.20 6.83
CA ARG A 179 -6.07 -4.23 6.80
C ARG A 179 -6.43 -2.81 7.23
N SER A 180 -7.66 -2.53 7.63
CA SER A 180 -8.09 -1.18 8.02
C SER A 180 -8.00 -0.89 9.50
N ALA A 181 -7.98 -1.91 10.37
CA ALA A 181 -7.74 -1.71 11.80
C ALA A 181 -6.24 -1.84 12.09
N GLN A 182 -5.54 -0.70 12.14
CA GLN A 182 -4.16 -0.62 12.60
C GLN A 182 -4.07 0.39 13.74
N ALA A 183 -3.92 -0.10 14.97
CA ALA A 183 -3.43 0.72 16.07
C ALA A 183 -1.88 0.64 16.06
N THR A 184 -1.22 1.78 15.89
CA THR A 184 0.25 1.98 15.92
C THR A 184 1.11 0.73 15.72
N GLY A 185 1.40 0.34 14.47
CA GLY A 185 2.52 -0.52 14.05
C GLY A 185 2.58 -2.00 14.50
N THR A 186 2.11 -2.36 15.70
CA THR A 186 2.21 -3.70 16.29
C THR A 186 0.86 -4.42 16.38
N TYR A 187 -0.26 -3.68 16.38
CA TYR A 187 -1.59 -4.27 16.40
C TYR A 187 -2.11 -4.43 14.98
N TRP A 188 -2.45 -5.67 14.64
CA TRP A 188 -3.14 -6.01 13.40
C TRP A 188 -4.56 -6.36 13.74
N GLY A 189 -5.48 -5.99 12.85
CA GLY A 189 -6.86 -6.33 13.07
C GLY A 189 -7.72 -6.27 11.84
N THR A 190 -8.94 -6.72 12.07
CA THR A 190 -9.98 -6.85 11.07
C THR A 190 -11.15 -5.95 11.46
N VAL A 191 -11.58 -5.10 10.53
CA VAL A 191 -12.86 -4.38 10.65
C VAL A 191 -13.95 -5.25 10.04
N TYR A 192 -15.02 -5.42 10.79
CA TYR A 192 -16.20 -6.19 10.41
C TYR A 192 -17.37 -5.24 10.20
N HIS A 193 -18.03 -5.35 9.05
CA HIS A 193 -19.36 -4.78 8.89
C HIS A 193 -20.39 -5.90 8.93
N MET A 194 -21.25 -5.84 9.93
CA MET A 194 -22.23 -6.86 10.23
C MET A 194 -23.64 -6.29 10.10
N SER A 195 -24.59 -7.09 9.61
CA SER A 195 -25.99 -6.69 9.51
C SER A 195 -26.88 -7.60 10.34
N GLY A 196 -28.05 -7.09 10.75
CA GLY A 196 -29.14 -7.92 11.28
C GLY A 196 -29.70 -7.46 12.61
N ARG A 197 -28.99 -6.58 13.32
CA ARG A 197 -29.46 -5.97 14.57
C ARG A 197 -28.99 -4.52 14.66
N ARG A 198 -29.71 -3.73 15.46
CA ARG A 198 -29.29 -2.37 15.80
C ARG A 198 -28.14 -2.39 16.82
N PRO A 199 -27.16 -1.48 16.68
CA PRO A 199 -25.98 -1.43 17.54
C PRO A 199 -26.32 -1.24 19.02
N ASP A 200 -27.26 -0.34 19.35
CA ASP A 200 -27.65 -0.04 20.73
C ASP A 200 -28.21 -1.28 21.45
N VAL A 201 -29.15 -1.97 20.80
CA VAL A 201 -29.82 -3.14 21.38
C VAL A 201 -28.83 -4.30 21.54
N LEU A 202 -27.93 -4.47 20.55
CA LEU A 202 -26.88 -5.46 20.63
C LEU A 202 -25.93 -5.18 21.81
N ALA A 203 -25.53 -3.93 22.00
CA ALA A 203 -24.62 -3.56 23.06
C ALA A 203 -25.23 -3.79 24.45
N GLU A 204 -26.51 -3.45 24.64
CA GLU A 204 -27.23 -3.73 25.88
C GLU A 204 -27.35 -5.23 26.16
N ASP A 205 -27.67 -6.04 25.15
CA ASP A 205 -27.79 -7.50 25.29
C ASP A 205 -26.45 -8.15 25.63
N LEU A 206 -25.38 -7.81 24.90
CA LEU A 206 -24.03 -8.30 25.16
C LEU A 206 -23.55 -7.90 26.55
N PHE A 207 -23.79 -6.65 26.94
CA PHE A 207 -23.39 -6.18 28.26
C PHE A 207 -24.22 -6.83 29.38
N SER A 208 -25.52 -7.05 29.16
CA SER A 208 -26.37 -7.80 30.10
C SER A 208 -25.87 -9.23 30.28
N TYR A 209 -25.45 -9.89 29.19
CA TYR A 209 -24.86 -11.22 29.24
C TYR A 209 -23.56 -11.22 30.06
N VAL A 210 -22.65 -10.28 29.79
CA VAL A 210 -21.39 -10.12 30.53
C VAL A 210 -21.62 -9.84 32.02
N ARG A 211 -22.66 -9.09 32.38
CA ARG A 211 -23.03 -8.87 33.79
C ARG A 211 -23.55 -10.12 34.47
N GLY A 212 -24.21 -11.00 33.71
CA GLY A 212 -24.71 -12.30 34.16
C GLY A 212 -23.67 -13.42 34.10
N LEU A 213 -22.45 -13.15 33.63
CA LEU A 213 -21.38 -14.13 33.54
C LEU A 213 -20.80 -14.41 34.93
N TYR A 214 -21.04 -15.61 35.43
CA TYR A 214 -20.54 -16.08 36.73
C TYR A 214 -19.78 -17.42 36.64
N ASP A 215 -19.91 -18.14 35.52
CA ASP A 215 -19.29 -19.45 35.31
C ASP A 215 -18.32 -19.37 34.11
N PRO A 216 -17.01 -19.63 34.29
CA PRO A 216 -16.06 -19.69 33.19
C PRO A 216 -16.31 -20.85 32.23
N GLN A 217 -17.10 -21.87 32.61
CA GLN A 217 -17.43 -23.01 31.74
C GLN A 217 -18.71 -22.82 30.91
N ASP A 218 -19.31 -21.62 30.90
CA ASP A 218 -20.48 -21.37 30.07
C ASP A 218 -20.13 -21.57 28.58
N ALA A 219 -20.97 -22.33 27.87
CA ALA A 219 -20.73 -22.74 26.48
C ALA A 219 -21.12 -21.69 25.44
N SER A 220 -21.43 -20.46 25.87
CA SER A 220 -21.78 -19.36 24.95
C SER A 220 -20.59 -18.91 24.12
N ALA A 221 -20.85 -18.44 22.90
CA ALA A 221 -19.78 -17.85 22.09
C ALA A 221 -19.25 -16.52 22.65
N VAL A 222 -20.04 -15.78 23.44
CA VAL A 222 -19.55 -14.56 24.12
C VAL A 222 -18.51 -14.92 25.17
N ASN A 223 -18.75 -15.95 25.99
CA ASN A 223 -17.77 -16.43 26.96
C ASN A 223 -16.53 -17.01 26.29
N ALA A 224 -16.71 -17.77 25.19
CA ALA A 224 -15.60 -18.28 24.39
C ALA A 224 -14.72 -17.12 23.86
N LEU A 225 -15.32 -16.09 23.28
CA LEU A 225 -14.59 -14.90 22.82
C LEU A 225 -13.83 -14.20 23.94
N LEU A 226 -14.44 -14.03 25.11
CA LEU A 226 -13.81 -13.39 26.26
C LEU A 226 -12.67 -14.23 26.83
N THR A 227 -12.79 -15.55 26.80
CA THR A 227 -11.75 -16.48 27.22
C THR A 227 -10.57 -16.46 26.25
N GLU A 228 -10.82 -16.45 24.94
CA GLU A 228 -9.76 -16.29 23.93
C GLU A 228 -9.05 -14.94 24.07
N LEU A 229 -9.80 -13.85 24.32
CA LEU A 229 -9.21 -12.54 24.64
C LEU A 229 -8.38 -12.56 25.92
N ALA A 230 -8.82 -13.27 26.95
CA ALA A 230 -8.10 -13.41 28.21
C ALA A 230 -6.79 -14.21 28.05
N ALA A 231 -6.78 -15.18 27.13
CA ALA A 231 -5.64 -16.05 26.85
C ALA A 231 -4.52 -15.35 26.06
N LEU A 232 -4.78 -14.19 25.47
CA LEU A 232 -3.76 -13.39 24.78
C LEU A 232 -2.69 -12.92 25.79
N ARG A 233 -1.40 -13.09 25.42
CA ARG A 233 -0.28 -12.56 26.22
C ARG A 233 -0.03 -11.08 25.93
N GLY A 234 -0.44 -10.62 24.75
CA GLY A 234 -0.41 -9.22 24.33
C GLY A 234 -1.73 -8.48 24.62
N GLY A 235 -1.85 -7.28 24.04
CA GLY A 235 -3.10 -6.53 24.02
C GLY A 235 -4.08 -7.05 22.94
N GLY A 236 -5.37 -6.97 23.21
CA GLY A 236 -6.42 -7.31 22.26
C GLY A 236 -7.70 -6.51 22.49
N ILE A 237 -8.44 -6.23 21.42
CA ILE A 237 -9.73 -5.53 21.48
C ILE A 237 -10.73 -6.30 20.64
N ALA A 238 -11.92 -6.56 21.18
CA ALA A 238 -13.08 -6.98 20.41
C ALA A 238 -14.23 -6.00 20.62
N GLN A 239 -14.71 -5.42 19.54
CA GLN A 239 -15.78 -4.42 19.53
C GLN A 239 -16.95 -4.89 18.69
N PHE A 240 -18.16 -4.66 19.20
CA PHE A 240 -19.43 -4.82 18.52
C PHE A 240 -20.24 -3.53 18.65
N GLY A 241 -20.05 -2.59 17.72
CA GLY A 241 -20.63 -1.25 17.81
C GLY A 241 -20.21 -0.56 19.11
N PRO A 242 -21.17 -0.12 19.96
CA PRO A 242 -20.89 0.51 21.25
C PRO A 242 -20.26 -0.42 22.30
N PHE A 243 -20.47 -1.74 22.20
CA PHE A 243 -19.91 -2.69 23.16
C PHE A 243 -18.44 -3.00 22.83
N VAL A 244 -17.57 -2.88 23.83
CA VAL A 244 -16.14 -3.16 23.68
C VAL A 244 -15.64 -4.04 24.81
N ALA A 245 -14.88 -5.07 24.46
CA ALA A 245 -14.08 -5.89 25.35
C ALA A 245 -12.60 -5.66 25.05
N VAL A 246 -11.82 -5.34 26.07
CA VAL A 246 -10.39 -5.05 25.96
C VAL A 246 -9.62 -5.95 26.89
N SER A 247 -8.61 -6.60 26.32
CA SER A 247 -7.62 -7.39 27.03
C SER A 247 -6.28 -6.67 26.99
N THR A 248 -5.65 -6.57 28.15
CA THR A 248 -4.26 -6.13 28.32
C THR A 248 -3.56 -7.14 29.22
N GLN A 249 -2.24 -7.06 29.31
CA GLN A 249 -1.44 -7.93 30.19
C GLN A 249 -1.92 -7.95 31.65
N SER A 250 -2.55 -6.87 32.12
CA SER A 250 -2.96 -6.72 33.53
C SER A 250 -4.47 -6.73 33.78
N ALA A 251 -5.30 -6.65 32.73
CA ALA A 251 -6.75 -6.54 32.91
C ALA A 251 -7.54 -7.01 31.69
N LEU A 252 -8.73 -7.57 31.94
CA LEU A 252 -9.77 -7.79 30.95
C LEU A 252 -11.01 -6.98 31.36
N LEU A 253 -11.34 -5.94 30.59
CA LEU A 253 -12.46 -5.05 30.88
C LEU A 253 -13.47 -5.06 29.74
N CYS A 254 -14.75 -5.01 30.09
CA CYS A 254 -15.85 -4.80 29.14
C CYS A 254 -16.56 -3.49 29.46
N GLY A 255 -16.97 -2.75 28.44
CA GLY A 255 -17.75 -1.54 28.61
C GLY A 255 -18.62 -1.23 27.40
N VAL A 256 -19.58 -0.34 27.60
CA VAL A 256 -20.40 0.24 26.53
C VAL A 256 -19.98 1.69 26.36
N LEU A 257 -19.27 1.96 25.27
CA LEU A 257 -18.80 3.30 24.90
C LEU A 257 -19.95 4.06 24.22
N PRO A 258 -20.16 5.35 24.56
CA PRO A 258 -21.01 6.20 23.73
C PRO A 258 -20.36 6.32 22.34
N ASP A 259 -21.17 6.27 21.28
CA ASP A 259 -20.71 6.37 19.89
C ASP A 259 -19.79 7.58 19.71
N ASP A 260 -18.47 7.34 19.64
CA ASP A 260 -17.60 8.21 18.87
C ASP A 260 -16.27 7.54 18.49
N GLU A 261 -15.82 7.98 17.32
CA GLU A 261 -14.53 7.78 16.65
C GLU A 261 -14.24 6.46 15.91
N SER A 262 -14.04 6.65 14.61
CA SER A 262 -13.74 5.71 13.53
C SER A 262 -12.34 5.11 13.53
N THR A 263 -11.54 5.33 14.57
CA THR A 263 -10.21 4.72 14.69
C THR A 263 -10.11 4.00 16.02
N PRO A 264 -9.85 2.68 16.05
CA PRO A 264 -9.76 1.96 17.30
C PRO A 264 -8.56 2.48 18.11
N PRO A 265 -8.77 2.98 19.34
CA PRO A 265 -7.67 3.40 20.21
C PRO A 265 -6.80 2.21 20.62
N GLU A 266 -5.59 2.49 21.08
CA GLU A 266 -4.71 1.46 21.61
C GLU A 266 -5.36 0.78 22.84
N PRO A 267 -5.13 -0.52 23.09
CA PRO A 267 -5.79 -1.25 24.16
C PRO A 267 -5.67 -0.61 25.55
N TRP A 268 -4.51 -0.01 25.87
CA TRP A 268 -4.33 0.67 27.15
C TRP A 268 -5.15 1.96 27.27
N GLN A 269 -5.27 2.74 26.20
CA GLN A 269 -6.09 3.96 26.18
C GLN A 269 -7.57 3.60 26.40
N LEU A 270 -8.00 2.49 25.80
CA LEU A 270 -9.37 2.00 25.91
C LEU A 270 -9.66 1.45 27.31
N VAL A 271 -8.70 0.81 27.97
CA VAL A 271 -8.79 0.42 29.39
C VAL A 271 -8.99 1.63 30.30
N ASP A 272 -8.19 2.69 30.11
CA ASP A 272 -8.33 3.91 30.92
C ASP A 272 -9.69 4.57 30.69
N HIS A 273 -10.15 4.61 29.44
CA HIS A 273 -11.46 5.15 29.10
C HIS A 273 -12.61 4.33 29.70
N ILE A 274 -12.56 2.99 29.66
CA ILE A 274 -13.58 2.13 30.28
C ILE A 274 -13.63 2.34 31.79
N ARG A 275 -12.48 2.55 32.45
CA ARG A 275 -12.43 2.79 33.91
C ARG A 275 -13.08 4.10 34.33
N GLU A 276 -13.07 5.10 33.46
CA GLU A 276 -13.73 6.39 33.66
C GLU A 276 -15.26 6.31 33.48
N LEU A 277 -15.78 5.26 32.82
CA LEU A 277 -17.21 5.06 32.67
C LEU A 277 -17.91 4.78 34.01
N PRO A 278 -19.18 5.16 34.16
CA PRO A 278 -19.93 4.85 35.36
C PRO A 278 -20.09 3.33 35.54
N ALA A 279 -20.15 2.88 36.80
CA ALA A 279 -20.08 1.47 37.18
C ALA A 279 -21.22 0.59 36.60
N ASP A 280 -22.29 1.20 36.11
CA ASP A 280 -23.39 0.56 35.40
C ASP A 280 -23.08 0.28 33.92
N ARG A 281 -21.96 0.77 33.39
CA ARG A 281 -21.52 0.64 31.99
C ARG A 281 -20.12 0.04 31.82
N GLN A 282 -19.50 -0.39 32.92
CA GLN A 282 -18.23 -1.11 32.91
C GLN A 282 -18.32 -2.39 33.73
N ARG A 283 -17.55 -3.41 33.34
CA ARG A 283 -17.42 -4.68 34.05
C ARG A 283 -15.98 -5.15 33.99
N ASP A 284 -15.40 -5.38 35.16
CA ASP A 284 -14.10 -6.02 35.30
C ASP A 284 -14.26 -7.54 35.26
N LEU A 285 -13.57 -8.16 34.30
CA LEU A 285 -13.53 -9.58 34.03
C LEU A 285 -12.12 -10.15 34.18
N SER A 286 -11.21 -9.44 34.86
CA SER A 286 -9.82 -9.86 35.02
C SER A 286 -9.67 -11.22 35.72
N TRP A 287 -10.70 -11.69 36.42
CA TRP A 287 -10.79 -13.05 36.98
C TRP A 287 -10.80 -14.18 35.93
N LEU A 288 -11.11 -13.88 34.66
CA LEU A 288 -11.04 -14.83 33.53
C LEU A 288 -9.61 -15.04 33.01
N ARG A 289 -8.66 -14.17 33.39
CA ARG A 289 -7.25 -14.38 33.02
C ARG A 289 -6.69 -15.51 33.88
N SER A 290 -6.01 -16.45 33.23
CA SER A 290 -5.16 -17.40 33.92
C SER A 290 -3.90 -16.68 34.39
N ASP A 291 -3.63 -16.71 35.70
CA ASP A 291 -2.36 -16.28 36.29
C ASP A 291 -1.25 -17.25 35.82
N ASP A 292 -0.64 -16.99 34.67
CA ASP A 292 0.59 -17.65 34.21
C ASP A 292 1.72 -16.63 34.01
#